data_AF-A0A7K6WW93-F1
#
_entry.id   AF-A0A7K6WW93-F1
#
_cell.length_a   1.000
_cell.length_b   1.000
_cell.length_c   1.000
_cell.angle_alpha   90.00
_cell.angle_beta   90.00
_cell.angle_gamma   90.00
#
_symmetry.space_group_name_H-M   'P 1'
#
loop_
_entity.id
_entity.type
_entity.pdbx_description
1 polymer ?
#
loop_
_entity_poly.entity_id
_entity_poly.type
_entity_poly.pdbx_seq_one_letter_code
_entity_poly.pdbx_strand_id
1 'polypeptide(L)'
;EPELRLLLGLLAEAAARPAPSLFWVGLKRNASACTDAGQPLRGFSWEGSVGGAASREVPAALGRWVKEPVRSCLTARCAGLHLAAAAAPGGGASWGWKE
;
A
#
# COMPACT_ATOMS: atom_id res chain seq x y z
N GLU A 1 10.50 5.70 6.74
CA GLU A 1 10.74 4.26 6.44
C GLU A 1 10.90 3.39 7.70
N PRO A 2 11.57 3.81 8.79
CA PRO A 2 11.66 2.95 9.98
C PRO A 2 10.28 2.59 10.55
N GLU A 3 9.31 3.50 10.47
CA GLU A 3 7.92 3.29 10.92
C GLU A 3 7.22 2.19 10.12
N LEU A 4 7.39 2.19 8.80
CA LEU A 4 6.82 1.15 7.94
C LEU A 4 7.45 -0.21 8.27
N ARG A 5 8.77 -0.28 8.45
CA ARG A 5 9.44 -1.55 8.81
C ARG A 5 8.95 -2.10 10.15
N LEU A 6 8.76 -1.24 11.15
CA LEU A 6 8.18 -1.62 12.43
C LEU A 6 6.76 -2.16 12.27
N LEU A 7 5.91 -1.46 11.52
CA LEU A 7 4.54 -1.88 11.26
C LEU A 7 4.48 -3.22 10.52
N LEU A 8 5.34 -3.43 9.52
CA LEU A 8 5.46 -4.69 8.81
C LEU A 8 5.86 -5.85 9.73
N GLY A 9 6.79 -5.61 10.66
CA GLY A 9 7.20 -6.60 11.66
C GLY A 9 6.05 -7.00 12.57
N LEU A 10 5.35 -6.01 13.14
CA LEU A 10 4.20 -6.25 14.02
C LEU A 10 3.07 -6.99 13.30
N LEU A 11 2.77 -6.63 12.06
CA LEU A 11 1.74 -7.31 11.26
C LEU A 11 2.16 -8.73 10.89
N ALA A 12 3.45 -8.97 10.64
CA ALA A 12 3.96 -10.31 10.36
C ALA A 12 3.88 -11.22 11.61
N GLU A 13 4.15 -10.68 12.80
CA GLU A 13 3.94 -11.40 14.07
C GLU A 13 2.46 -11.69 14.34
N ALA A 14 1.58 -10.71 14.09
CA ALA A 14 0.13 -10.85 14.26
C ALA A 14 -0.50 -11.83 13.26
N ALA A 15 0.05 -11.92 12.05
CA ALA A 15 -0.32 -12.92 11.06
C ALA A 15 0.16 -14.30 11.54
N ALA A 16 -0.63 -14.96 12.40
CA ALA A 16 -0.32 -16.22 13.09
C ALA A 16 -0.12 -17.47 12.19
N ARG A 17 0.17 -17.31 10.88
CA ARG A 17 0.47 -18.38 9.93
C ARG A 17 1.37 -17.88 8.80
N PRO A 18 2.09 -18.78 8.10
CA PRO A 18 2.90 -18.45 6.92
C PRO A 18 2.05 -18.17 5.67
N ALA A 19 0.86 -17.57 5.83
CA ALA A 19 -0.04 -17.25 4.74
C ALA A 19 0.10 -15.78 4.34
N PRO A 20 0.05 -15.45 3.04
CA PRO A 20 0.00 -14.07 2.60
C PRO A 20 -1.24 -13.40 3.21
N SER A 21 -1.02 -12.24 3.80
CA SER A 21 -2.05 -11.50 4.54
C SER A 21 -2.28 -10.14 3.89
N LEU A 22 -3.56 -9.77 3.74
CA LEU A 22 -3.98 -8.47 3.21
C LEU A 22 -4.62 -7.65 4.33
N PHE A 23 -4.03 -6.49 4.61
CA PHE A 23 -4.53 -5.56 5.62
C PHE A 23 -5.10 -4.33 4.93
N TRP A 24 -6.37 -4.03 5.18
CA TRP A 24 -6.98 -2.80 4.68
C TRP A 24 -6.36 -1.58 5.36
N VAL A 25 -6.02 -0.59 4.55
CA VAL A 25 -5.53 0.70 5.01
C VAL A 25 -6.35 1.79 4.32
N GLY A 26 -6.19 3.04 4.76
CA GLY A 26 -6.92 4.18 4.17
C GLY A 26 -6.46 4.58 2.76
N LEU A 27 -5.86 3.69 1.95
CA LEU A 27 -5.36 4.04 0.63
C LEU A 27 -6.47 3.84 -0.43
N LYS A 28 -6.87 4.91 -1.10
CA LYS A 28 -8.01 4.91 -2.01
C LYS A 28 -7.80 5.82 -3.20
N ARG A 29 -8.30 5.41 -4.36
CA ARG A 29 -8.50 6.25 -5.53
C ARG A 29 -9.98 6.49 -5.73
N ASN A 30 -10.41 7.75 -5.70
CA ASN A 30 -11.81 8.11 -5.91
C ASN A 30 -12.23 7.89 -7.38
N ALA A 31 -13.53 7.78 -7.63
CA ALA A 31 -14.03 7.91 -9.00
C ALA A 31 -13.59 9.27 -9.56
N SER A 32 -13.34 9.34 -10.87
CA SER A 32 -12.70 10.46 -11.60
C SER A 32 -11.18 10.63 -11.41
N ALA A 33 -10.57 10.04 -10.38
CA ALA A 33 -9.11 10.00 -10.26
C ALA A 33 -8.54 8.86 -11.12
N CYS A 34 -7.70 9.21 -12.09
CA CYS A 34 -7.12 8.26 -13.04
C CYS A 34 -5.97 7.45 -12.41
N THR A 35 -5.78 6.23 -12.91
CA THR A 35 -4.50 5.54 -12.72
C THR A 35 -3.39 6.29 -13.44
N ASP A 36 -2.34 6.69 -12.72
CA ASP A 36 -1.22 7.43 -13.29
C ASP A 36 0.12 6.79 -12.91
N ALA A 37 0.79 6.17 -13.89
CA ALA A 37 2.09 5.53 -13.68
C ALA A 37 3.21 6.51 -13.29
N GLY A 38 3.04 7.81 -13.58
CA GLY A 38 3.95 8.87 -13.16
C GLY A 38 3.86 9.20 -11.67
N GLN A 39 2.79 8.78 -10.98
CA GLN A 39 2.65 8.99 -9.54
C GLN A 39 3.08 7.76 -8.74
N PRO A 40 3.75 7.95 -7.58
CA PRO A 40 4.20 6.84 -6.73
C PRO A 40 3.09 5.84 -6.38
N LEU A 41 1.90 6.33 -6.01
CA LEU A 41 0.75 5.49 -5.63
C LEU A 41 -0.30 5.35 -6.74
N ARG A 42 0.05 5.61 -8.01
CA ARG A 42 -0.86 5.37 -9.15
C ARG A 42 -2.21 6.08 -9.06
N GLY A 43 -2.21 7.30 -8.51
CA GLY A 43 -3.41 8.11 -8.30
C GLY A 43 -4.21 7.76 -7.03
N PHE A 44 -3.76 6.81 -6.21
CA PHE A 44 -4.34 6.58 -4.88
C PHE A 44 -3.81 7.62 -3.88
N SER A 45 -4.65 7.99 -2.92
CA SER A 45 -4.36 8.89 -1.82
C SER A 45 -4.85 8.32 -0.48
N TRP A 46 -4.31 8.84 0.62
CA TRP A 46 -4.74 8.45 1.96
C TRP A 46 -6.04 9.17 2.35
N GLU A 47 -7.09 8.42 2.67
CA GLU A 47 -8.36 8.89 3.23
C GLU A 47 -8.12 9.62 4.57
N GLY A 48 -8.93 10.64 4.85
CA GLY A 48 -8.80 11.44 6.07
C GLY A 48 -7.70 12.52 6.03
N SER A 49 -7.04 12.77 4.90
CA SER A 49 -6.16 13.94 4.71
C SER A 49 -6.92 15.29 4.64
N VAL A 50 -8.17 15.34 5.10
CA VAL A 50 -8.99 16.55 5.17
C VAL A 50 -8.45 17.44 6.28
N GLY A 51 -7.54 18.34 5.91
CA GLY A 51 -6.99 19.34 6.83
C GLY A 51 -5.51 19.60 6.62
N GLY A 52 -5.15 20.21 5.49
CA GLY A 52 -3.96 21.08 5.42
C GLY A 52 -2.59 20.46 5.68
N ALA A 53 -2.46 19.15 5.86
CA ALA A 53 -1.17 18.50 5.68
C ALA A 53 -0.90 18.53 4.17
N ALA A 54 -0.25 19.60 3.71
CA ALA A 54 0.22 19.79 2.34
C ALA A 54 0.63 18.44 1.78
N SER A 55 0.03 18.04 0.66
CA SER A 55 0.28 16.81 -0.11
C SER A 55 1.70 16.32 0.18
N ARG A 56 1.86 15.48 1.22
CA ARG A 56 3.19 15.11 1.67
C ARG A 56 3.76 14.32 0.52
N GLU A 57 4.84 14.82 -0.07
CA GLU A 57 5.48 14.18 -1.20
C GLU A 57 5.65 12.71 -0.86
N VAL A 58 4.96 11.85 -1.62
CA VAL A 58 4.97 10.43 -1.33
C VAL A 58 6.32 9.91 -1.79
N PRO A 59 7.15 9.34 -0.91
CA PRO A 59 8.44 8.81 -1.32
C PRO A 59 8.27 7.75 -2.40
N ALA A 60 9.09 7.78 -3.44
CA ALA A 60 9.05 6.79 -4.53
C ALA A 60 9.18 5.33 -4.02
N ALA A 61 9.87 5.13 -2.88
CA ALA A 61 9.98 3.85 -2.20
C ALA A 61 8.63 3.25 -1.75
N LEU A 62 7.58 4.07 -1.61
CA LEU A 62 6.22 3.60 -1.32
C LEU A 62 5.48 3.18 -2.59
N GLY A 63 6.02 3.36 -3.80
CA GLY A 63 5.34 2.98 -5.05
C GLY A 63 5.38 1.48 -5.39
N ARG A 64 5.43 0.62 -4.36
CA ARG A 64 5.57 -0.84 -4.52
C ARG A 64 4.19 -1.49 -4.59
N TRP A 65 3.83 -1.99 -5.76
CA TRP A 65 2.58 -2.72 -5.98
C TRP A 65 2.87 -4.21 -6.22
N VAL A 66 2.08 -5.10 -5.61
CA VAL A 66 2.16 -6.55 -5.86
C VAL A 66 1.80 -6.85 -7.32
N LYS A 67 0.80 -6.12 -7.83
CA LYS A 67 0.38 -6.09 -9.22
C LYS A 67 -0.03 -4.66 -9.55
N GLU A 68 0.33 -4.20 -10.74
CA GLU A 68 -0.05 -2.86 -11.20
C GLU A 68 -1.59 -2.67 -11.12
N PRO A 69 -2.06 -1.55 -10.55
CA PRO A 69 -3.48 -1.21 -10.47
C PRO A 69 -4.21 -1.26 -11.81
N VAL A 70 -5.51 -1.51 -11.76
CA VAL A 70 -6.33 -1.50 -12.98
C VAL A 70 -6.36 -0.07 -13.52
N ARG A 71 -5.95 0.09 -14.79
CA ARG A 71 -6.04 1.35 -15.53
C ARG A 71 -7.49 1.77 -15.69
N SER A 72 -7.97 2.62 -14.80
CA SER A 72 -9.34 3.12 -14.76
C SER A 72 -9.41 4.48 -14.08
N CYS A 73 -10.44 5.24 -14.42
CA CYS A 73 -10.83 6.51 -13.79
C CYS A 73 -12.33 6.55 -13.47
N LEU A 74 -13.07 5.47 -13.71
CA LEU A 74 -14.53 5.47 -13.66
C LEU A 74 -15.09 5.01 -12.32
N THR A 75 -14.35 4.14 -11.63
CA THR A 75 -14.79 3.57 -10.35
C THR A 75 -13.79 3.87 -9.24
N ALA A 76 -14.30 4.06 -8.04
CA ALA A 76 -13.47 4.13 -6.86
C ALA A 76 -12.80 2.77 -6.61
N ARG A 77 -11.55 2.80 -6.15
CA ARG A 77 -10.75 1.62 -5.81
C ARG A 77 -10.06 1.84 -4.47
N CYS A 78 -10.00 0.80 -3.65
CA CYS A 78 -9.25 0.80 -2.39
C CYS A 78 -8.03 -0.10 -2.57
N ALA A 79 -7.00 0.10 -1.76
CA ALA A 79 -5.84 -0.76 -1.73
C ALA A 79 -5.51 -1.18 -0.30
N GLY A 80 -5.03 -2.41 -0.14
CA GLY A 80 -4.53 -2.95 1.10
C GLY A 80 -3.01 -3.15 1.06
N LEU A 81 -2.42 -3.23 2.25
CA LEU A 81 -1.05 -3.66 2.44
C LEU A 81 -1.01 -5.19 2.39
N HIS A 82 -0.35 -5.73 1.38
CA HIS A 82 -0.14 -7.16 1.23
C HIS A 82 1.22 -7.55 1.78
N LEU A 83 1.24 -8.48 2.74
CA LEU A 83 2.44 -9.14 3.21
C LEU A 83 2.56 -10.50 2.53
N ALA A 84 3.66 -10.73 1.82
CA ALA A 84 4.00 -12.06 1.36
C ALA A 84 4.41 -12.94 2.55
N ALA A 85 4.20 -14.25 2.42
CA ALA A 85 4.74 -15.21 3.38
C ALA A 85 6.26 -14.99 3.53
N ALA A 86 6.76 -14.97 4.77
CA ALA A 86 8.17 -14.75 5.04
C ALA A 86 9.04 -15.76 4.29
N ALA A 87 9.92 -15.28 3.43
CA ALA A 87 10.90 -16.11 2.75
C ALA A 87 12.09 -16.32 3.69
N ALA A 88 12.10 -17.47 4.37
CA ALA A 88 13.19 -17.97 5.22
C ALA A 88 13.57 -17.10 6.45
N PRO A 89 14.23 -17.68 7.46
CA PRO A 89 14.67 -16.91 8.64
C PRO A 89 15.78 -15.95 8.19
N GLY A 90 15.51 -14.65 8.19
CA GLY A 90 16.47 -13.59 7.83
C GLY A 90 16.12 -12.78 6.57
N GLY A 91 15.12 -13.22 5.78
CA GLY A 91 14.54 -12.42 4.72
C GLY A 91 13.43 -11.54 5.26
N GLY A 92 13.61 -10.22 5.26
CA GLY A 92 12.54 -9.29 5.66
C GLY A 92 11.25 -9.55 4.88
N ALA A 93 10.09 -9.38 5.53
CA ALA A 93 8.79 -9.63 4.91
C ALA A 93 8.63 -8.82 3.60
N SER A 94 8.47 -9.51 2.48
CA SER A 94 8.19 -8.85 1.20
C SER A 94 6.78 -8.28 1.24
N TRP A 95 6.64 -6.99 0.91
CA TRP A 95 5.38 -6.26 0.98
C TRP A 95 5.12 -5.46 -0.29
N GLY A 96 3.84 -5.18 -0.54
CA GLY A 96 3.40 -4.26 -1.60
C GLY A 96 1.92 -3.90 -1.44
N TRP A 97 1.48 -2.87 -2.16
CA TRP A 97 0.06 -2.54 -2.27
C TRP A 97 -0.66 -3.52 -3.18
N LYS A 98 -1.89 -3.84 -2.81
CA LYS A 98 -2.81 -4.65 -3.61
C LYS A 98 -4.15 -3.93 -3.70
N GLU A 99 -4.55 -3.59 -4.92
CA GLU A 99 -5.91 -3.16 -5.27
C GLU A 99 -6.91 -4.31 -5.04
#